data_AF-A0A4S1GDE5-F1
#
_entry.id   AF-A0A4S1GDE5-F1
#
_cell.length_a   1.000
_cell.length_b   1.000
_cell.length_c   1.000
_cell.angle_alpha   90.00
_cell.angle_beta   90.00
_cell.angle_gamma   90.00
#
_symmetry.space_group_name_H-M   'P 1'
#
loop_
_entity.id
_entity.type
_entity.pdbx_description
1 polymer ?
#
loop_
_entity_poly.entity_id
_entity_poly.type
_entity_poly.pdbx_seq_one_letter_code
_entity_poly.pdbx_strand_id
1 'polypeptide(L)'
;RAFFSTGVFTIGHAPASGLHELVRITKSGGHAIFTVRDQVFESGGFQDVFDSLEREEKWRLVEQSPWFRCYAIGDPEALVKTFVFEVV
;
A
#
# COMPACT_ATOMS: atom_id res chain seq x y z
N ARG A 1 12.25 -10.42 5.74
CA ARG A 1 12.06 -9.15 6.52
C ARG A 1 10.90 -8.42 5.89
N ALA A 2 10.12 -7.66 6.64
CA ALA A 2 8.94 -7.02 6.07
C ALA A 2 8.64 -5.71 6.79
N PHE A 3 7.92 -4.81 6.13
CA PHE A 3 7.15 -3.78 6.81
C PHE A 3 5.66 -4.12 6.71
N PHE A 4 4.91 -3.76 7.75
CA PHE A 4 3.47 -3.94 7.82
C PHE A 4 2.82 -2.60 8.18
N SER A 5 1.90 -2.13 7.34
CA SER A 5 1.25 -0.82 7.52
C SER A 5 -0.24 -0.89 7.19
N THR A 6 -1.07 -1.03 8.22
CA THR A 6 -2.53 -1.10 8.09
C THR A 6 -3.18 0.10 8.76
N GLY A 7 -4.09 0.77 8.06
CA GLY A 7 -4.77 1.98 8.54
C GLY A 7 -3.97 3.28 8.43
N VAL A 8 -2.77 3.25 7.83
CA VAL A 8 -1.88 4.43 7.69
C VAL A 8 -2.11 5.17 6.37
N PHE A 9 -2.31 4.43 5.27
CA PHE A 9 -2.60 5.02 3.95
C PHE A 9 -4.11 5.24 3.80
N THR A 10 -4.59 6.24 4.53
CA THR A 10 -6.00 6.63 4.62
C THR A 10 -6.14 8.17 4.61
N ILE A 11 -7.37 8.67 4.63
CA ILE A 11 -7.68 10.09 4.47
C ILE A 11 -6.94 10.90 5.54
N GLY A 12 -6.23 11.96 5.13
CA GLY A 12 -5.54 12.89 6.03
C GLY A 12 -4.28 12.32 6.72
N HIS A 13 -3.79 11.16 6.31
CA HIS A 13 -2.61 10.51 6.90
C HIS A 13 -1.42 10.51 5.92
N ALA A 14 -0.67 9.40 5.84
CA ALA A 14 0.57 9.35 5.08
C ALA A 14 0.32 9.35 3.56
N PRO A 15 1.11 10.12 2.78
CA PRO A 15 1.02 10.13 1.32
C PRO A 15 1.66 8.87 0.71
N ALA A 16 1.33 8.58 -0.56
CA ALA A 16 1.91 7.47 -1.31
C ALA A 16 3.45 7.52 -1.38
N SER A 17 4.03 8.73 -1.45
CA SER A 17 5.48 8.93 -1.52
C SER A 17 6.26 8.32 -0.34
N GLY A 18 5.60 8.11 0.81
CA GLY A 18 6.21 7.39 1.95
C GLY A 18 6.63 5.96 1.62
N LEU A 19 6.04 5.33 0.60
CA LEU A 19 6.40 3.98 0.17
C LEU A 19 7.83 3.88 -0.35
N HIS A 20 8.37 4.93 -0.98
CA HIS A 20 9.78 4.94 -1.43
C HIS A 20 10.73 4.70 -0.25
N GLU A 21 10.50 5.38 0.87
CA GLU A 21 11.34 5.23 2.06
C GLU A 21 11.16 3.88 2.74
N LEU A 22 9.92 3.38 2.82
CA LEU A 22 9.64 2.05 3.38
C LEU A 22 10.29 0.94 2.56
N VAL A 23 10.25 1.04 1.23
CA VAL A 23 10.94 0.11 0.32
C VAL A 23 12.45 0.24 0.48
N ARG A 24 13.00 1.47 0.50
CA ARG A 24 14.46 1.72 0.64
C ARG A 24 15.06 1.08 1.89
N ILE A 25 14.35 1.09 3.02
CA ILE A 25 14.85 0.51 4.28
C ILE A 25 14.54 -0.99 4.42
N THR A 26 13.71 -1.54 3.54
CA THR A 26 13.37 -2.97 3.56
C THR A 26 14.42 -3.76 2.78
N LYS A 27 14.91 -4.83 3.40
CA LYS A 27 15.92 -5.70 2.77
C LYS A 27 15.31 -6.39 1.54
N SER A 28 16.07 -6.46 0.44
CA SER A 28 15.77 -7.31 -0.74
C SER A 28 15.38 -8.75 -0.35
N GLY A 29 14.40 -9.31 -1.06
CA GLY A 29 13.65 -10.52 -0.70
C GLY A 29 12.68 -10.32 0.48
N GLY A 30 12.50 -9.08 0.92
CA GLY A 30 11.55 -8.70 1.97
C GLY A 30 10.18 -8.40 1.42
N HIS A 31 9.18 -8.20 2.29
CA HIS A 31 7.80 -7.93 1.86
C HIS A 31 7.31 -6.56 2.34
N ALA A 32 6.62 -5.86 1.45
CA ALA A 32 5.82 -4.69 1.72
C ALA A 32 4.36 -5.13 1.84
N ILE A 33 3.76 -5.02 3.03
CA ILE A 33 2.39 -5.44 3.28
C ILE A 33 1.60 -4.27 3.85
N PHE A 34 0.62 -3.77 3.12
CA PHE A 34 -0.13 -2.60 3.55
C PHE A 34 -1.52 -2.53 2.96
N THR A 35 -2.38 -1.72 3.60
CA THR A 35 -3.72 -1.44 3.10
C THR A 35 -3.82 0.01 2.61
N VAL A 36 -4.52 0.23 1.50
CA VAL A 36 -4.88 1.58 1.04
C VAL A 36 -6.40 1.72 1.00
N ARG A 37 -6.93 2.85 1.49
CA ARG A 37 -8.37 3.18 1.39
C ARG A 37 -8.72 3.60 -0.04
N ASP A 38 -9.87 3.17 -0.54
CA ASP A 38 -10.41 3.43 -1.88
C ASP A 38 -10.16 4.84 -2.43
N GLN A 39 -10.74 5.87 -1.81
CA GLN A 39 -10.66 7.27 -2.22
C GLN A 39 -9.22 7.79 -2.22
N VAL A 40 -8.38 7.25 -1.34
CA VAL A 40 -6.97 7.60 -1.23
C VAL A 40 -6.15 6.89 -2.29
N PHE A 41 -6.52 5.68 -2.68
CA PHE A 41 -5.89 4.99 -3.80
C PHE A 41 -6.13 5.73 -5.11
N GLU A 42 -7.37 6.17 -5.35
CA GLU A 42 -7.76 6.89 -6.58
C GLU A 42 -7.16 8.29 -6.69
N SER A 43 -7.15 9.05 -5.59
CA SER A 43 -6.72 10.47 -5.62
C SER A 43 -5.34 10.75 -5.05
N GLY A 44 -4.74 9.79 -4.34
CA GLY A 44 -3.51 9.96 -3.57
C GLY A 44 -2.22 9.59 -4.30
N GLY A 45 -2.27 9.32 -5.61
CA GLY A 45 -1.09 9.00 -6.43
C GLY A 45 -0.46 7.63 -6.13
N PHE A 46 -1.21 6.70 -5.55
CA PHE A 46 -0.68 5.37 -5.19
C PHE A 46 -0.31 4.55 -6.41
N GLN A 47 -1.15 4.56 -7.45
CA GLN A 47 -0.86 3.84 -8.69
C GLN A 47 0.44 4.34 -9.33
N ASP A 48 0.64 5.65 -9.42
CA ASP A 48 1.86 6.23 -10.00
C ASP A 48 3.13 5.83 -9.21
N VAL A 49 3.04 5.83 -7.87
CA VAL A 49 4.14 5.37 -7.01
C VAL A 49 4.41 3.87 -7.20
N PHE A 50 3.36 3.06 -7.32
CA PHE A 50 3.51 1.62 -7.57
C PHE A 50 4.21 1.36 -8.89
N ASP A 51 3.73 1.99 -9.96
CA ASP A 51 4.27 1.86 -11.30
C ASP A 51 5.73 2.37 -11.37
N SER A 52 6.07 3.43 -10.62
CA SER A 52 7.45 3.90 -10.53
C SER A 52 8.36 2.88 -9.86
N LEU A 53 7.95 2.35 -8.71
CA LEU A 53 8.73 1.36 -7.96
C LEU A 53 8.86 0.03 -8.71
N GLU A 54 7.85 -0.38 -9.49
CA GLU A 54 7.96 -1.55 -10.37
C GLU A 54 8.90 -1.29 -11.55
N ARG A 55 8.78 -0.14 -12.22
CA ARG A 55 9.67 0.24 -13.34
C ARG A 55 11.13 0.38 -12.91
N GLU A 56 11.38 0.82 -11.68
CA GLU A 56 12.70 0.91 -11.07
C GLU A 56 13.20 -0.42 -10.48
N GLU A 57 12.44 -1.50 -10.67
CA GLU A 57 12.73 -2.85 -10.17
C GLU A 57 13.00 -2.88 -8.66
N LYS A 58 12.32 -2.01 -7.89
CA LYS A 58 12.44 -1.93 -6.43
C LYS A 58 11.52 -2.89 -5.70
N TRP A 59 10.42 -3.26 -6.35
CA TRP A 59 9.52 -4.27 -5.84
C TRP A 59 8.74 -4.95 -6.97
N ARG A 60 8.01 -6.01 -6.64
CA ARG A 60 7.09 -6.71 -7.54
C ARG A 60 5.82 -7.10 -6.81
N LEU A 61 4.66 -6.95 -7.46
CA LEU A 61 3.40 -7.39 -6.87
C LEU A 61 3.40 -8.91 -6.68
N VAL A 62 3.01 -9.35 -5.49
CA VAL A 62 2.87 -10.77 -5.13
C VAL A 62 1.40 -11.12 -4.96
N GLU A 63 0.65 -10.28 -4.25
CA GLU A 63 -0.76 -10.53 -3.96
C GLU A 63 -1.50 -9.21 -3.75
N GLN A 64 -2.79 -9.21 -4.11
CA GLN A 64 -3.72 -8.18 -3.67
C GLN A 64 -5.07 -8.79 -3.32
N SER A 65 -5.71 -8.26 -2.28
CA SER A 65 -7.06 -8.70 -1.92
C SER A 65 -8.12 -8.08 -2.84
N PRO A 66 -9.36 -8.61 -2.84
CA PRO A 66 -10.53 -7.80 -3.20
C PRO A 66 -10.66 -6.57 -2.29
N TRP A 67 -11.47 -5.60 -2.68
CA TRP A 67 -11.89 -4.53 -1.79
C TRP A 67 -12.74 -5.09 -0.65
N PHE A 68 -12.51 -4.65 0.59
CA PHE A 68 -13.27 -5.09 1.76
C PHE A 68 -13.51 -3.95 2.74
N ARG A 69 -14.56 -4.08 3.54
CA ARG A 69 -14.93 -3.09 4.56
C ARG A 69 -13.93 -3.12 5.71
N CYS A 70 -13.35 -1.97 6.04
CA CYS A 70 -12.43 -1.85 7.18
C CYS A 70 -13.14 -1.54 8.51
N TYR A 71 -14.39 -1.07 8.47
CA TYR A 71 -15.20 -0.82 9.66
C TYR A 71 -16.43 -1.72 9.72
N ALA A 72 -16.67 -2.29 10.91
CA ALA A 72 -17.86 -3.09 11.19
C ALA A 72 -19.13 -2.22 11.23
N ILE A 73 -19.07 -1.05 11.88
CA ILE A 73 -20.24 -0.20 12.15
C ILE A 73 -20.03 1.26 11.70
N GLY A 74 -18.89 1.89 12.02
CA GLY A 74 -18.72 3.35 11.95
C GLY A 74 -18.85 3.98 10.55
N ASP A 75 -18.20 3.40 9.55
CA ASP A 75 -18.27 3.85 8.15
C ASP A 75 -18.36 2.62 7.24
N PRO A 76 -19.58 2.16 6.88
CA PRO A 76 -19.76 0.93 6.12
C PRO A 76 -19.27 1.01 4.68
N GLU A 77 -19.16 2.22 4.13
CA GLU A 77 -18.76 2.45 2.73
C GLU A 77 -17.24 2.57 2.57
N ALA A 78 -16.48 2.73 3.68
CA ALA A 78 -15.03 2.73 3.61
C ALA A 78 -14.49 1.36 3.20
N LEU A 79 -13.98 1.28 1.98
CA LEU A 79 -13.29 0.10 1.47
C LEU A 79 -11.77 0.29 1.54
N VAL A 80 -11.09 -0.79 1.86
CA VAL A 80 -9.64 -0.89 1.75
C VAL A 80 -9.27 -2.11 0.92
N LYS A 81 -8.07 -2.07 0.33
CA LYS A 81 -7.45 -3.21 -0.34
C LYS A 81 -6.09 -3.46 0.28
N THR A 82 -5.77 -4.73 0.53
CA THR A 82 -4.44 -5.16 0.95
C THR A 82 -3.59 -5.39 -0.29
N PHE A 83 -2.36 -4.90 -0.25
CA PHE A 83 -1.33 -5.19 -1.24
C PHE A 83 -0.14 -5.86 -0.56
N VAL A 84 0.43 -6.83 -1.26
CA VAL A 84 1.66 -7.51 -0.89
C VAL A 84 2.61 -7.39 -2.08
N PHE A 85 3.75 -6.74 -1.85
CA PHE A 85 4.85 -6.71 -2.79
C PHE A 85 6.08 -7.38 -2.17
N GLU A 86 6.90 -8.00 -2.99
CA GLU A 86 8.26 -8.38 -2.62
C GLU A 86 9.22 -7.27 -3.04
N VAL A 87 10.06 -6.82 -2.12
CA VAL A 87 11.12 -5.83 -2.34
C VAL A 87 12.32 -6.52 -2.98
N VAL A 88 12.83 -5.96 -4.07
CA VAL A 88 13.89 -6.52 -4.92
C VAL A 88 15.20 -5.76 -4.73
#